data_AF-A0A3S1CPH0-F1
#
_entry.id   AF-A0A3S1CPH0-F1
#
_cell.length_a   1.000
_cell.length_b   1.000
_cell.length_c   1.000
_cell.angle_alpha   90.00
_cell.angle_beta   90.00
_cell.angle_gamma   90.00
#
_symmetry.space_group_name_H-M   'P 1'
#
loop_
_entity.id
_entity.type
_entity.pdbx_description
1 polymer ?
#
loop_
_entity_poly.entity_id
_entity_poly.type
_entity_poly.pdbx_seq_one_letter_code
_entity_poly.pdbx_strand_id
1 'polypeptide(L)'
;MTISTIRNLENSLTEPSLEQQKNSPYCTLTWRRGKLLVRPVGQQKQPYLPATDNKESLVECLKHSPINLVLIDPELGFSKVKFWADATSAVGKSIYLTIPSLEVSKQHAFAWLQVMLNSIIAFVILAVFSPVALWLTLLTCIHSPSLLFSREWHVGKRGKLFQVIKFSTTENNENVIGYWMRKYGLDNAPQLLNVLRGEMSLFGRRSVKLEDAVKFNSEKLKELHKTPGILGLWQGASESKLLHLDSQTL
;
A
#
# COMPACT_ATOMS: atom_id res chain seq x y z
N MET A 1 -10.57 -20.45 -16.82
CA MET A 1 -9.46 -19.49 -16.86
C MET A 1 -8.91 -19.49 -18.26
N THR A 2 -9.32 -18.53 -19.10
CA THR A 2 -8.67 -18.17 -20.36
C THR A 2 -9.45 -16.96 -20.89
N ILE A 3 -8.85 -15.78 -20.87
CA ILE A 3 -9.36 -14.61 -21.57
C ILE A 3 -8.32 -14.31 -22.64
N SER A 4 -8.63 -14.62 -23.89
CA SER A 4 -7.86 -14.21 -25.06
C SER A 4 -8.50 -12.95 -25.63
N THR A 5 -7.88 -11.81 -25.41
CA THR A 5 -8.25 -10.53 -26.01
C THR A 5 -7.50 -10.38 -27.34
N ILE A 6 -8.24 -10.34 -28.45
CA ILE A 6 -7.74 -9.93 -29.76
C ILE A 6 -7.68 -8.41 -29.76
N ARG A 7 -6.50 -7.83 -30.06
CA ARG A 7 -6.32 -6.41 -30.36
C ARG A 7 -6.74 -6.15 -31.80
N ASN A 8 -7.46 -5.08 -32.05
CA ASN A 8 -7.33 -4.35 -33.30
C ASN A 8 -7.22 -2.84 -33.00
N LEU A 9 -6.16 -2.27 -33.54
CA LEU A 9 -5.85 -0.84 -33.59
C LEU A 9 -6.71 -0.22 -34.70
N GLU A 10 -7.35 0.91 -34.43
CA GLU A 10 -7.32 2.03 -35.40
C GLU A 10 -7.72 3.38 -34.78
N ASN A 11 -6.99 4.39 -35.24
CA ASN A 11 -6.96 5.80 -34.89
C ASN A 11 -8.32 6.53 -34.96
N SER A 12 -8.52 7.56 -34.15
CA SER A 12 -8.56 8.99 -34.58
C SER A 12 -9.27 9.90 -33.56
N LEU A 13 -8.77 11.13 -33.49
CA LEU A 13 -9.16 12.26 -32.63
C LEU A 13 -10.60 12.70 -32.89
N THR A 14 -11.47 12.75 -31.87
CA THR A 14 -12.48 13.81 -31.69
C THR A 14 -13.15 13.66 -30.32
N GLU A 15 -13.12 14.71 -29.49
CA GLU A 15 -14.15 14.89 -28.46
C GLU A 15 -15.45 15.32 -29.17
N PRO A 16 -16.58 14.66 -28.86
CA PRO A 16 -17.78 15.44 -28.62
C PRO A 16 -18.67 14.89 -27.48
N SER A 17 -19.10 15.85 -26.64
CA SER A 17 -20.43 15.99 -26.01
C SER A 17 -21.18 14.77 -25.41
N LEU A 18 -21.55 14.99 -24.14
CA LEU A 18 -22.25 14.16 -23.16
C LEU A 18 -23.62 13.52 -23.51
N GLU A 19 -24.05 13.41 -24.77
CA GLU A 19 -25.40 12.88 -25.08
C GLU A 19 -25.49 11.72 -26.10
N GLN A 20 -24.39 11.17 -26.63
CA GLN A 20 -24.48 10.08 -27.64
C GLN A 20 -23.88 8.73 -27.24
N GLN A 21 -23.46 8.53 -25.99
CA GLN A 21 -22.87 7.25 -25.54
C GLN A 21 -23.92 6.24 -25.05
N LYS A 22 -25.07 6.12 -25.74
CA LYS A 22 -26.15 5.17 -25.36
C LYS A 22 -26.14 3.86 -26.13
N ASN A 23 -25.34 3.74 -27.20
CA ASN A 23 -25.27 2.53 -28.01
C ASN A 23 -23.82 2.09 -28.21
N SER A 24 -23.30 1.32 -27.26
CA SER A 24 -22.10 0.52 -27.47
C SER A 24 -22.45 -0.95 -27.21
N PRO A 25 -22.15 -1.89 -28.12
CA PRO A 25 -22.62 -3.28 -28.07
C PRO A 25 -21.83 -4.15 -27.09
N TYR A 26 -21.21 -3.55 -26.07
CA TYR A 26 -20.43 -4.29 -25.09
C TYR A 26 -21.33 -4.70 -23.94
N CYS A 27 -21.45 -6.01 -23.72
CA CYS A 27 -22.17 -6.59 -22.61
C CYS A 27 -21.18 -7.06 -21.54
N THR A 28 -21.51 -6.86 -20.26
CA THR A 28 -20.73 -7.45 -19.17
C THR A 28 -21.21 -8.88 -18.94
N LEU A 29 -20.30 -9.84 -19.09
CA LEU A 29 -20.52 -11.24 -18.80
C LEU A 29 -20.09 -11.52 -17.37
N THR A 30 -21.03 -11.94 -16.51
CA THR A 30 -20.74 -12.30 -15.11
C THR A 30 -21.19 -13.73 -14.83
N TRP A 31 -20.27 -14.58 -14.35
CA TRP A 31 -20.59 -15.96 -13.99
C TRP A 31 -20.94 -16.07 -12.50
N ARG A 32 -22.12 -16.59 -12.15
CA ARG A 32 -22.53 -16.77 -10.75
C ARG A 32 -23.43 -18.00 -10.57
N ARG A 33 -23.09 -18.91 -9.64
CA ARG A 33 -23.87 -20.13 -9.31
C ARG A 33 -24.26 -20.97 -10.54
N GLY A 34 -23.34 -21.16 -11.48
CA GLY A 34 -23.60 -21.95 -12.71
C GLY A 34 -24.47 -21.24 -13.75
N LYS A 35 -24.82 -19.96 -13.56
CA LYS A 35 -25.57 -19.15 -14.53
C LYS A 35 -24.67 -18.05 -15.11
N LEU A 36 -24.71 -17.87 -16.43
CA LEU A 36 -24.08 -16.76 -17.13
C LEU A 36 -25.05 -15.59 -17.20
N LEU A 37 -24.71 -14.48 -16.56
CA LEU A 37 -25.50 -13.26 -16.54
C LEU A 37 -24.90 -12.24 -17.50
N VAL A 38 -25.65 -11.92 -18.54
CA VAL A 38 -25.32 -10.89 -19.53
C VAL A 38 -26.06 -9.61 -19.12
N ARG A 39 -25.33 -8.53 -18.85
CA ARG A 39 -25.92 -7.24 -18.46
C ARG A 39 -25.41 -6.09 -19.32
N PRO A 40 -26.25 -5.08 -19.60
CA PRO A 40 -25.81 -3.84 -20.22
C PRO A 40 -24.92 -3.05 -19.25
N VAL A 41 -23.85 -2.43 -19.78
CA VAL A 41 -22.77 -1.76 -19.02
C VAL A 41 -23.25 -0.61 -18.10
N GLY A 42 -24.49 -0.13 -18.23
CA GLY A 42 -25.06 0.93 -17.40
C GLY A 42 -25.89 0.51 -16.18
N GLN A 43 -26.21 -0.78 -16.01
CA GLN A 43 -27.13 -1.25 -14.95
C GLN A 43 -26.46 -2.03 -13.82
N GLN A 44 -25.25 -1.66 -13.43
CA GLN A 44 -24.71 -2.12 -12.16
C GLN A 44 -25.24 -1.20 -11.04
N LYS A 45 -26.51 -1.38 -10.65
CA LYS A 45 -26.99 -0.84 -9.37
C LYS A 45 -26.09 -1.42 -8.30
N GLN A 46 -25.22 -0.58 -7.74
CA GLN A 46 -24.40 -0.95 -6.59
C GLN A 46 -25.37 -1.53 -5.53
N PRO A 47 -25.10 -2.72 -4.97
CA PRO A 47 -25.90 -3.19 -3.86
C PRO A 47 -25.85 -2.10 -2.78
N TYR A 48 -27.02 -1.61 -2.38
CA TYR A 48 -27.16 -0.60 -1.34
C TYR A 48 -26.55 -1.18 -0.06
N LEU A 49 -25.31 -0.80 0.23
CA LEU A 49 -24.67 -1.08 1.49
C LEU A 49 -25.30 -0.11 2.51
N PRO A 50 -26.00 -0.61 3.54
CA PRO A 50 -26.54 0.26 4.58
C PRO A 50 -25.37 1.08 5.13
N ALA A 51 -25.60 2.39 5.26
CA ALA A 51 -24.61 3.43 5.50
C ALA A 51 -23.31 2.91 6.14
N THR A 52 -22.23 2.95 5.36
CA THR A 52 -20.85 2.64 5.74
C THR A 52 -20.29 3.60 6.81
N ASP A 53 -21.14 4.26 7.58
CA ASP A 53 -20.76 5.24 8.59
C ASP A 53 -20.38 4.55 9.90
N ASN A 54 -20.90 3.34 10.17
CA ASN A 54 -20.53 2.58 11.35
C ASN A 54 -19.45 1.53 11.03
N LYS A 55 -18.31 1.62 11.72
CA LYS A 55 -17.18 0.69 11.56
C LYS A 55 -17.57 -0.74 11.91
N GLU A 56 -18.41 -0.92 12.91
CA GLU A 56 -18.75 -2.24 13.44
C GLU A 56 -19.61 -3.04 12.45
N SER A 57 -20.60 -2.41 11.82
CA SER A 57 -21.43 -3.06 10.80
C SER A 57 -20.60 -3.46 9.58
N LEU A 58 -19.64 -2.63 9.17
CA LEU A 58 -18.72 -2.96 8.08
C LEU A 58 -17.84 -4.16 8.44
N VAL A 59 -17.29 -4.20 9.66
CA VAL A 59 -16.49 -5.32 10.15
C VAL A 59 -17.32 -6.61 10.18
N GLU A 60 -18.56 -6.56 10.67
CA GLU A 60 -19.49 -7.70 10.70
C GLU A 60 -19.77 -8.22 9.27
N CYS A 61 -20.07 -7.32 8.34
CA CYS A 61 -20.30 -7.66 6.94
C CYS A 61 -19.06 -8.29 6.29
N LEU A 62 -17.87 -7.75 6.60
CA LEU A 62 -16.62 -8.28 6.10
C LEU A 62 -16.34 -9.67 6.69
N LYS A 63 -16.62 -9.93 7.97
CA LYS A 63 -16.45 -11.27 8.57
C LYS A 63 -17.24 -12.35 7.83
N HIS A 64 -18.49 -12.06 7.48
CA HIS A 64 -19.38 -13.02 6.80
C HIS A 64 -19.21 -13.06 5.28
N SER A 65 -18.48 -12.12 4.70
CA SER A 65 -18.26 -12.08 3.26
C SER A 65 -17.18 -13.09 2.83
N PRO A 66 -17.37 -13.82 1.71
CA PRO A 66 -16.36 -14.75 1.18
C PRO A 66 -15.17 -14.06 0.50
N ILE A 67 -15.13 -12.72 0.44
CA ILE A 67 -14.06 -11.97 -0.22
C ILE A 67 -12.79 -11.93 0.64
N ASN A 68 -11.61 -12.16 0.06
CA ASN A 68 -10.32 -12.07 0.77
C ASN A 68 -9.55 -10.78 0.46
N LEU A 69 -9.96 -10.08 -0.60
CA LEU A 69 -9.30 -8.89 -1.13
C LEU A 69 -10.32 -7.77 -1.31
N VAL A 70 -9.99 -6.58 -0.82
CA VAL A 70 -10.73 -5.35 -1.04
C VAL A 70 -9.85 -4.37 -1.82
N LEU A 71 -10.34 -3.91 -2.97
CA LEU A 71 -9.67 -2.91 -3.81
C LEU A 71 -10.37 -1.56 -3.63
N ILE A 72 -9.61 -0.50 -3.35
CA ILE A 72 -10.15 0.82 -3.04
C ILE A 72 -9.52 1.87 -3.93
N ASP A 73 -10.36 2.74 -4.49
CA ASP A 73 -9.93 3.85 -5.31
C ASP A 73 -9.31 4.99 -4.45
N PRO A 74 -8.12 5.51 -4.78
CA PRO A 74 -7.56 6.69 -4.10
C PRO A 74 -8.47 7.91 -4.15
N GLU A 75 -9.32 8.07 -5.17
CA GLU A 75 -10.22 9.23 -5.31
C GLU A 75 -11.26 9.36 -4.18
N LEU A 76 -11.48 8.29 -3.40
CA LEU A 76 -12.37 8.29 -2.24
C LEU A 76 -11.89 9.19 -1.09
N GLY A 77 -10.63 9.63 -1.12
CA GLY A 77 -10.04 10.49 -0.10
C GLY A 77 -9.57 9.73 1.15
N PHE A 78 -8.62 10.34 1.88
CA PHE A 78 -7.87 9.68 2.95
C PHE A 78 -8.76 9.09 4.05
N SER A 79 -9.75 9.84 4.53
CA SER A 79 -10.59 9.42 5.66
C SER A 79 -11.37 8.14 5.36
N LYS A 80 -11.94 8.03 4.14
CA LYS A 80 -12.67 6.84 3.72
C LYS A 80 -11.73 5.67 3.49
N VAL A 81 -10.61 5.88 2.82
CA VAL A 81 -9.63 4.80 2.58
C VAL A 81 -9.08 4.26 3.90
N LYS A 82 -8.76 5.13 4.85
CA LYS A 82 -8.31 4.73 6.21
C LYS A 82 -9.40 3.97 6.97
N PHE A 83 -10.64 4.45 6.93
CA PHE A 83 -11.77 3.77 7.57
C PHE A 83 -11.93 2.33 7.07
N TRP A 84 -11.87 2.14 5.75
CA TRP A 84 -11.92 0.81 5.15
C TRP A 84 -10.68 -0.03 5.46
N ALA A 85 -9.49 0.56 5.48
CA ALA A 85 -8.26 -0.13 5.86
C ALA A 85 -8.33 -0.64 7.30
N ASP A 86 -8.82 0.16 8.23
CA ASP A 86 -8.99 -0.24 9.62
C ASP A 86 -10.04 -1.36 9.77
N ALA A 87 -11.17 -1.27 9.06
CA ALA A 87 -12.22 -2.29 9.11
C ALA A 87 -11.78 -3.62 8.48
N THR A 88 -11.10 -3.58 7.34
CA THR A 88 -10.60 -4.78 6.64
C THR A 88 -9.48 -5.47 7.41
N SER A 89 -8.57 -4.70 7.99
CA SER A 89 -7.48 -5.20 8.84
C SER A 89 -7.99 -5.88 10.09
N ALA A 90 -9.07 -5.37 10.71
CA ALA A 90 -9.69 -5.98 11.89
C ALA A 90 -10.24 -7.39 11.62
N VAL A 91 -10.54 -7.72 10.36
CA VAL A 91 -11.04 -9.04 9.92
C VAL A 91 -9.91 -9.92 9.36
N GLY A 92 -8.68 -9.41 9.29
CA GLY A 92 -7.55 -10.14 8.71
C GLY A 92 -7.62 -10.26 7.18
N LYS A 93 -8.36 -9.37 6.51
CA LYS A 93 -8.49 -9.35 5.05
C LYS A 93 -7.51 -8.39 4.43
N SER A 94 -7.08 -8.72 3.21
CA SER A 94 -6.13 -7.89 2.47
C SER A 94 -6.83 -6.74 1.77
N ILE A 95 -6.21 -5.56 1.82
CA ILE A 95 -6.73 -4.34 1.19
C ILE A 95 -5.66 -3.74 0.28
N TYR A 96 -6.09 -3.28 -0.89
CA TYR A 96 -5.24 -2.75 -1.94
C TYR A 96 -5.77 -1.40 -2.41
N LEU A 97 -4.87 -0.48 -2.67
CA LEU A 97 -5.14 0.75 -3.38
C LEU A 97 -5.13 0.48 -4.89
N THR A 98 -6.14 0.97 -5.60
CA THR A 98 -6.18 0.94 -7.06
C THR A 98 -5.01 1.76 -7.59
N ILE A 99 -4.14 1.11 -8.34
CA ILE A 99 -3.02 1.75 -9.03
C ILE A 99 -3.09 1.42 -10.52
N PRO A 100 -2.72 2.36 -11.40
CA PRO A 100 -2.73 2.13 -12.84
C PRO A 100 -1.80 0.97 -13.19
N SER A 101 -2.24 0.09 -14.10
CA SER A 101 -1.45 -1.06 -14.52
C SER A 101 -0.17 -0.58 -15.21
N LEU A 102 0.97 -1.10 -14.77
CA LEU A 102 2.20 -1.06 -15.53
C LEU A 102 2.39 -2.39 -16.24
N GLU A 103 2.88 -2.35 -17.48
CA GLU A 103 3.48 -3.53 -18.10
C GLU A 103 4.75 -3.87 -17.30
N VAL A 104 4.61 -4.80 -16.35
CA VAL A 104 5.70 -5.22 -15.47
C VAL A 104 6.69 -6.00 -16.32
N SER A 105 7.86 -5.41 -16.56
CA SER A 105 9.01 -6.12 -17.15
C SER A 105 9.31 -7.36 -16.31
N LYS A 106 9.47 -8.52 -16.97
CA LYS A 106 9.82 -9.81 -16.35
C LYS A 106 11.19 -9.69 -15.69
N GLN A 107 11.23 -9.31 -14.42
CA GLN A 107 12.48 -9.29 -13.66
C GLN A 107 12.89 -10.70 -13.18
N HIS A 108 14.21 -10.86 -13.17
CA HIS A 108 15.05 -12.06 -13.21
C HIS A 108 14.69 -13.25 -12.29
N ALA A 109 15.14 -14.43 -12.72
CA ALA A 109 15.06 -15.71 -12.01
C ALA A 109 15.59 -15.69 -10.56
N PHE A 110 16.42 -14.69 -10.19
CA PHE A 110 17.04 -14.57 -8.86
C PHE A 110 16.29 -13.68 -7.86
N ALA A 111 15.12 -13.15 -8.21
CA ALA A 111 14.35 -12.28 -7.30
C ALA A 111 14.03 -12.96 -5.95
N TRP A 112 13.81 -14.28 -5.95
CA TRP A 112 13.57 -15.05 -4.74
C TRP A 112 14.80 -15.11 -3.82
N LEU A 113 16.01 -15.21 -4.40
CA LEU A 113 17.26 -15.23 -3.64
C LEU A 113 17.47 -13.90 -2.90
N GLN A 114 17.20 -12.78 -3.57
CA GLN A 114 17.28 -11.46 -2.95
C GLN A 114 16.31 -11.31 -1.77
N VAL A 115 15.09 -11.82 -1.91
CA VAL A 115 14.09 -11.80 -0.82
C VAL A 115 14.55 -12.67 0.36
N MET A 116 15.09 -13.86 0.10
CA MET A 116 15.62 -14.74 1.15
C MET A 116 16.77 -14.09 1.91
N LEU A 117 17.75 -13.54 1.20
CA LEU A 117 18.89 -12.85 1.80
C LEU A 117 18.44 -11.64 2.63
N ASN A 118 17.49 -10.85 2.13
CA ASN A 118 16.90 -9.74 2.90
C ASN A 118 16.22 -10.23 4.18
N SER A 119 15.49 -11.34 4.12
CA SER A 119 14.84 -11.92 5.31
C SER A 119 15.85 -12.43 6.33
N ILE A 120 16.95 -13.07 5.88
CA ILE A 120 18.03 -13.55 6.77
C ILE A 120 18.71 -12.38 7.44
N ILE A 121 19.11 -11.35 6.68
CA ILE A 121 19.75 -10.15 7.24
C ILE A 121 18.80 -9.45 8.21
N ALA A 122 17.51 -9.32 7.87
CA ALA A 122 16.53 -8.69 8.75
C ALA A 122 16.37 -9.47 10.07
N PHE A 123 16.40 -10.79 10.00
CA PHE A 123 16.34 -11.65 11.19
C PHE A 123 17.58 -11.50 12.07
N VAL A 124 18.78 -11.50 11.48
CA VAL A 124 20.04 -11.31 12.22
C VAL A 124 20.07 -9.93 12.89
N ILE A 125 19.71 -8.87 12.15
CA ILE A 125 19.62 -7.51 12.70
C ILE A 125 18.61 -7.49 13.85
N LEU A 126 17.41 -8.05 13.67
CA LEU A 126 16.39 -8.11 14.71
C LEU A 126 16.85 -8.89 15.96
N ALA A 127 17.56 -9.99 15.78
CA ALA A 127 18.10 -10.79 16.89
C ALA A 127 19.15 -10.00 17.71
N VAL A 128 20.03 -9.26 17.03
CA VAL A 128 21.02 -8.39 17.67
C VAL A 128 20.35 -7.20 18.39
N PHE A 129 19.29 -6.62 17.79
CA PHE A 129 18.56 -5.51 18.39
C PHE A 129 17.57 -5.94 19.48
N SER A 130 17.19 -7.21 19.56
CA SER A 130 16.25 -7.73 20.56
C SER A 130 16.63 -7.39 22.01
N PRO A 131 17.88 -7.63 22.50
CA PRO A 131 18.26 -7.27 23.87
C PRO A 131 18.21 -5.75 24.11
N VAL A 132 18.60 -4.94 23.12
CA VAL A 132 18.54 -3.48 23.20
C VAL A 132 17.10 -2.99 23.23
N ALA A 133 16.23 -3.56 22.39
CA ALA A 133 14.82 -3.24 22.36
C ALA A 133 14.12 -3.61 23.68
N LEU A 134 14.39 -4.79 24.23
CA LEU A 134 13.86 -5.20 25.54
C LEU A 134 14.32 -4.25 26.65
N TRP A 135 15.61 -3.92 26.69
CA TRP A 135 16.17 -2.97 27.65
C TRP A 135 15.53 -1.57 27.52
N LEU A 136 15.36 -1.07 26.30
CA LEU A 136 14.69 0.21 26.03
C LEU A 136 13.22 0.19 26.46
N THR A 137 12.49 -0.89 26.15
CA THR A 137 11.08 -1.03 26.56
C THR A 137 10.95 -1.04 28.09
N LEU A 138 11.86 -1.71 28.80
CA LEU A 138 11.90 -1.73 30.26
C LEU A 138 12.15 -0.33 30.83
N LEU A 139 13.16 0.39 30.30
CA LEU A 139 13.48 1.76 30.70
C LEU A 139 12.29 2.71 30.50
N THR A 140 11.64 2.63 29.33
CA THR A 140 10.47 3.46 29.03
C THR A 140 9.27 3.11 29.89
N CYS A 141 9.06 1.83 30.20
CA CYS A 141 7.96 1.38 31.05
C CYS A 141 8.06 1.95 32.48
N ILE A 142 9.28 2.18 32.97
CA ILE A 142 9.52 2.75 34.31
C ILE A 142 9.27 4.27 34.32
N HIS A 143 9.63 4.98 33.25
CA HIS A 143 9.56 6.44 33.23
C HIS A 143 8.25 7.00 32.68
N SER A 144 7.62 6.33 31.70
CA SER A 144 6.38 6.81 31.06
C SER A 144 5.69 5.65 30.34
N PRO A 145 4.53 5.17 30.83
CA PRO A 145 3.75 4.10 30.19
C PRO A 145 2.97 4.61 28.96
N SER A 146 3.58 5.46 28.13
CA SER A 146 3.00 5.88 26.85
C SER A 146 3.06 4.73 25.85
N LEU A 147 2.03 4.59 25.00
CA LEU A 147 1.95 3.61 23.90
C LEU A 147 3.27 3.55 23.12
N LEU A 148 4.11 2.54 23.35
CA LEU A 148 5.49 2.46 22.83
C LEU A 148 5.57 2.34 21.30
N PHE A 149 4.49 1.93 20.65
CA PHE A 149 4.45 1.71 19.21
C PHE A 149 3.41 2.61 18.54
N SER A 150 3.87 3.37 17.55
CA SER A 150 3.00 4.03 16.58
C SER A 150 2.80 3.11 15.38
N ARG A 151 1.57 3.08 14.86
CA ARG A 151 1.21 2.34 13.65
C ARG A 151 0.69 3.31 12.61
N GLU A 152 1.35 3.34 11.47
CA GLU A 152 1.00 4.21 10.36
C GLU A 152 0.69 3.40 9.10
N TRP A 153 -0.41 3.73 8.42
CA TRP A 153 -0.77 3.11 7.16
C TRP A 153 0.17 3.54 6.05
N HIS A 154 0.75 2.56 5.35
CA HIS A 154 1.60 2.77 4.19
C HIS A 154 1.16 1.90 3.02
N VAL A 155 1.58 2.31 1.83
CA VAL A 155 1.33 1.58 0.58
C VAL A 155 2.56 0.75 0.22
N GLY A 156 2.35 -0.55 0.06
CA GLY A 156 3.35 -1.53 -0.30
C GLY A 156 3.27 -1.96 -1.75
N LYS A 157 3.92 -3.09 -2.04
CA LYS A 157 4.02 -3.64 -3.40
C LYS A 157 2.62 -3.79 -4.03
N ARG A 158 2.46 -3.28 -5.27
CA ARG A 158 1.22 -3.34 -6.04
C ARG A 158 0.02 -2.69 -5.33
N GLY A 159 0.27 -1.66 -4.52
CA GLY A 159 -0.80 -0.94 -3.83
C GLY A 159 -1.32 -1.63 -2.56
N LYS A 160 -0.76 -2.76 -2.13
CA LYS A 160 -1.18 -3.44 -0.90
C LYS A 160 -0.99 -2.51 0.30
N LEU A 161 -2.03 -2.24 1.08
CA LEU A 161 -1.87 -1.45 2.31
C LEU A 161 -1.36 -2.34 3.44
N PHE A 162 -0.46 -1.79 4.24
CA PHE A 162 0.06 -2.44 5.43
C PHE A 162 0.39 -1.40 6.50
N GLN A 163 0.50 -1.85 7.74
CA GLN A 163 0.83 -0.98 8.87
C GLN A 163 2.33 -1.05 9.16
N VAL A 164 2.99 0.09 9.04
CA VAL A 164 4.38 0.25 9.47
C VAL A 164 4.38 0.51 10.96
N ILE A 165 5.18 -0.27 11.69
CA ILE A 165 5.34 -0.16 13.14
C ILE A 165 6.60 0.65 13.42
N LYS A 166 6.50 1.68 14.26
CA LYS A 166 7.62 2.51 14.72
C LYS A 166 7.54 2.69 16.21
N PHE A 167 8.67 2.97 16.85
CA PHE A 167 8.62 3.43 18.25
C PHE A 167 8.02 4.84 18.33
N SER A 168 7.17 5.08 19.32
CA SER A 168 6.51 6.36 19.57
C SER A 168 7.45 7.35 20.27
N THR A 169 8.47 7.80 19.56
CA THR A 169 9.30 8.91 20.05
C THR A 169 8.55 10.22 19.76
N THR A 170 7.59 10.59 20.60
CA THR A 170 6.89 11.88 20.47
C THR A 170 7.89 13.03 20.55
N GLU A 171 7.64 14.13 19.81
CA GLU A 171 8.49 15.33 19.84
C GLU A 171 8.56 15.93 21.26
N ASN A 172 7.47 15.84 22.02
CA ASN A 172 7.38 16.34 23.40
C ASN A 172 7.94 15.39 24.47
N ASN A 173 8.43 14.21 24.10
CA ASN A 173 9.19 13.41 25.06
C ASN A 173 10.63 13.97 25.08
N GLU A 174 10.89 14.92 25.98
CA GLU A 174 12.22 15.47 26.33
C GLU A 174 13.16 14.41 26.95
N ASN A 175 12.83 13.13 26.80
CA ASN A 175 13.61 12.02 27.30
C ASN A 175 14.82 11.78 26.39
N VAL A 176 16.01 11.83 26.99
CA VAL A 176 17.32 11.56 26.38
C VAL A 176 17.29 10.26 25.55
N ILE A 177 16.53 9.26 26.00
CA ILE A 177 16.30 7.99 25.30
C ILE A 177 15.64 8.19 23.94
N GLY A 178 14.58 8.99 23.84
CA GLY A 178 13.89 9.27 22.58
C GLY A 178 14.78 10.02 21.59
N TYR A 179 15.61 10.94 22.09
CA TYR A 179 16.64 11.60 21.27
C TYR A 179 17.66 10.59 20.71
N TRP A 180 18.22 9.71 21.54
CA TRP A 180 19.18 8.69 21.08
C TRP A 180 18.55 7.67 20.14
N MET A 181 17.29 7.27 20.37
CA MET A 181 16.57 6.37 19.46
C MET A 181 16.41 6.99 18.07
N ARG A 182 16.07 8.28 17.96
CA ARG A 182 16.02 9.00 16.68
C ARG A 182 17.42 9.17 16.07
N LYS A 183 18.42 9.54 16.88
CA LYS A 183 19.79 9.77 16.43
C LYS A 183 20.44 8.52 15.82
N TYR A 184 20.16 7.35 16.40
CA TYR A 184 20.68 6.07 15.91
C TYR A 184 19.70 5.32 14.99
N GLY A 185 18.52 5.89 14.68
CA GLY A 185 17.51 5.26 13.81
C GLY A 185 16.85 4.01 14.40
N LEU A 186 16.93 3.82 15.73
CA LEU A 186 16.35 2.67 16.43
C LEU A 186 14.83 2.72 16.46
N ASP A 187 14.24 3.89 16.21
CA ASP A 187 12.79 4.10 16.06
C ASP A 187 12.18 3.24 14.95
N ASN A 188 12.98 2.90 13.93
CA ASN A 188 12.58 2.10 12.78
C ASN A 188 12.86 0.60 12.95
N ALA A 189 13.52 0.16 14.03
CA ALA A 189 13.80 -1.25 14.26
C ALA A 189 12.54 -2.17 14.20
N PRO A 190 11.35 -1.76 14.67
CA PRO A 190 10.14 -2.59 14.55
C PRO A 190 9.73 -2.86 13.10
N GLN A 191 10.16 -2.04 12.12
CA GLN A 191 9.88 -2.25 10.71
C GLN A 191 10.57 -3.50 10.14
N LEU A 192 11.60 -4.01 10.81
CA LEU A 192 12.22 -5.29 10.44
C LEU A 192 11.19 -6.44 10.49
N LEU A 193 10.19 -6.35 11.37
CA LEU A 193 9.07 -7.30 11.39
C LEU A 193 8.25 -7.24 10.09
N ASN A 194 8.07 -6.07 9.49
CA ASN A 194 7.40 -5.93 8.19
C ASN A 194 8.23 -6.54 7.06
N VAL A 195 9.56 -6.52 7.16
CA VAL A 195 10.45 -7.21 6.22
C VAL A 195 10.32 -8.72 6.35
N LEU A 196 10.32 -9.25 7.59
CA LEU A 196 10.12 -10.68 7.84
C LEU A 196 8.74 -11.17 7.39
N ARG A 197 7.72 -10.30 7.43
CA ARG A 197 6.36 -10.58 6.88
C ARG A 197 6.29 -10.49 5.35
N GLY A 198 7.36 -10.05 4.68
CA GLY A 198 7.40 -9.85 3.23
C GLY A 198 6.61 -8.63 2.74
N GLU A 199 6.24 -7.71 3.62
CA GLU A 199 5.55 -6.45 3.26
C GLU A 199 6.55 -5.39 2.78
N MET A 200 7.76 -5.43 3.36
CA MET A 200 8.88 -4.55 3.03
C MET A 200 10.13 -5.36 2.67
N SER A 201 11.12 -4.66 2.13
CA SER A 201 12.49 -5.12 1.89
C SER A 201 13.45 -4.35 2.78
N LEU A 202 14.67 -4.84 3.01
CA LEU A 202 15.71 -4.02 3.64
C LEU A 202 16.13 -2.88 2.71
N PHE A 203 16.37 -3.24 1.45
CA PHE A 203 16.78 -2.31 0.40
C PHE A 203 15.62 -2.05 -0.56
N GLY A 204 15.37 -0.78 -0.86
CA GLY A 204 14.27 -0.42 -1.76
C GLY A 204 13.95 1.06 -1.70
N ARG A 205 12.82 1.44 -2.29
CA ARG A 205 12.30 2.81 -2.15
C ARG A 205 11.61 2.98 -0.81
N ARG A 206 11.73 4.14 -0.18
CA ARG A 206 10.99 4.44 1.07
C ARG A 206 9.50 4.17 0.91
N SER A 207 8.89 3.54 1.91
CA SER A 207 7.44 3.33 1.96
C SER A 207 6.69 4.67 1.96
N VAL A 208 5.61 4.75 1.18
CA VAL A 208 4.78 5.96 1.07
C VAL A 208 3.62 5.87 2.06
N LYS A 209 3.39 6.94 2.83
CA LYS A 209 2.24 7.02 3.75
C LYS A 209 0.94 7.02 2.96
N LEU A 210 -0.12 6.46 3.54
CA LEU A 210 -1.44 6.43 2.90
C LEU A 210 -1.96 7.85 2.57
N GLU A 211 -1.70 8.79 3.48
CA GLU A 211 -2.06 10.21 3.34
C GLU A 211 -1.48 10.86 2.09
N ASP A 212 -0.23 10.51 1.76
CA ASP A 212 0.48 11.03 0.60
C ASP A 212 0.06 10.29 -0.67
N ALA A 213 -0.09 8.96 -0.57
CA ALA A 213 -0.46 8.12 -1.71
C ALA A 213 -1.82 8.49 -2.30
N VAL A 214 -2.78 8.90 -1.47
CA VAL A 214 -4.10 9.37 -1.92
C VAL A 214 -4.01 10.68 -2.72
N LYS A 215 -2.96 11.48 -2.51
CA LYS A 215 -2.73 12.76 -3.22
C LYS A 215 -1.87 12.59 -4.47
N PHE A 216 -1.40 11.38 -4.76
CA PHE A 216 -0.50 11.14 -5.89
C PHE A 216 -1.25 11.15 -7.22
N ASN A 217 -0.61 11.71 -8.24
CA ASN A 217 -1.06 11.54 -9.62
C ASN A 217 -0.77 10.11 -10.12
N SER A 218 -1.42 9.71 -11.20
CA SER A 218 -1.31 8.39 -11.82
C SER A 218 0.14 7.95 -12.06
N GLU A 219 1.06 8.85 -12.43
CA GLU A 219 2.47 8.54 -12.63
C GLU A 219 3.20 8.16 -11.33
N LYS A 220 2.99 8.89 -10.24
CA LYS A 220 3.58 8.57 -8.93
C LYS A 220 2.98 7.29 -8.35
N LEU A 221 1.70 7.01 -8.62
CA LEU A 221 1.05 5.75 -8.25
C LEU A 221 1.67 4.54 -8.96
N LYS A 222 2.14 4.69 -10.20
CA LYS A 222 2.86 3.61 -10.92
C LYS A 222 4.12 3.16 -10.17
N GLU A 223 4.77 4.06 -9.44
CA GLU A 223 5.98 3.70 -8.70
C GLU A 223 5.69 2.77 -7.50
N LEU A 224 4.44 2.66 -7.05
CA LEU A 224 3.99 1.79 -5.95
C LEU A 224 3.87 0.31 -6.37
N HIS A 225 4.19 -0.03 -7.62
CA HIS A 225 4.27 -1.43 -8.06
C HIS A 225 5.47 -2.18 -7.47
N LYS A 226 6.53 -1.47 -7.06
CA LYS A 226 7.74 -2.06 -6.46
C LYS A 226 7.59 -2.24 -4.95
N THR A 227 8.31 -3.21 -4.38
CA THR A 227 8.33 -3.42 -2.93
C THR A 227 9.06 -2.26 -2.25
N PRO A 228 8.47 -1.63 -1.22
CA PRO A 228 9.17 -0.61 -0.45
C PRO A 228 10.32 -1.22 0.36
N GLY A 229 11.34 -0.41 0.64
CA GLY A 229 12.50 -0.74 1.45
C GLY A 229 12.59 0.13 2.70
N ILE A 230 13.23 -0.39 3.76
CA ILE A 230 13.59 0.39 4.95
C ILE A 230 14.64 1.44 4.58
N LEU A 231 15.71 1.02 3.88
CA LEU A 231 16.77 1.90 3.41
C LEU A 231 16.38 2.47 2.05
N GLY A 232 16.07 3.77 2.01
CA GLY A 232 15.64 4.52 0.82
C GLY A 232 16.72 4.79 -0.23
N LEU A 233 17.63 3.84 -0.49
CA LEU A 233 18.80 4.00 -1.36
C LEU A 233 18.47 4.40 -2.80
N TRP A 234 17.24 4.13 -3.25
CA TRP A 234 16.82 4.39 -4.63
C TRP A 234 16.27 5.80 -4.87
N GLN A 235 16.08 6.61 -3.83
CA GLN A 235 15.43 7.92 -3.98
C GLN A 235 16.39 8.97 -4.61
N GLY A 236 17.70 8.87 -4.36
CA GLY A 236 18.70 9.78 -4.92
C GLY A 236 18.97 9.64 -6.43
N ALA A 237 18.63 8.49 -7.04
CA ALA A 237 18.86 8.26 -8.47
C ALA A 237 17.77 8.85 -9.39
N SER A 238 16.62 9.23 -8.82
CA SER A 238 15.53 9.87 -9.58
C SER A 238 15.64 11.39 -9.59
N GLU A 239 16.15 12.00 -8.51
CA GLU A 239 16.35 13.45 -8.43
C GLU A 239 17.48 13.93 -9.37
N SER A 240 18.53 13.12 -9.55
CA SER A 240 19.62 13.44 -10.49
C SER A 240 19.17 13.51 -11.95
N LYS A 241 18.03 12.91 -12.31
CA LYS A 241 17.46 12.98 -13.66
C LYS A 241 16.54 14.18 -13.87
N LEU A 242 15.96 14.72 -12.78
CA LEU A 242 15.18 15.95 -12.82
C LEU A 242 16.07 17.19 -12.84
N LEU A 243 17.17 17.18 -12.07
CA LEU A 243 18.15 18.28 -12.06
C LEU A 243 18.89 18.45 -13.41
N HIS A 244 18.93 17.41 -14.24
CA HIS A 244 19.55 17.48 -15.57
C HIS A 244 18.61 18.00 -16.68
N LEU A 245 17.29 18.00 -16.46
CA LEU A 245 16.32 18.51 -17.43
C LEU A 245 16.13 20.03 -17.30
N ASP A 246 16.22 20.56 -16.08
CA ASP A 246 16.13 22.01 -15.85
C ASP A 246 17.39 22.78 -16.31
N SER A 247 18.54 22.10 -16.46
CA SER A 247 19.77 22.71 -16.95
C SER A 247 19.90 22.79 -18.48
N GLN A 248 18.95 22.20 -19.23
CA GLN A 248 18.97 22.21 -20.70
C GLN A 248 17.91 23.15 -21.32
N THR A 249 17.15 23.86 -20.50
CA THR A 249 16.11 24.81 -20.93
C THR A 249 16.42 26.27 -20.57
N LEU A 250 17.69 26.62 -20.34
CA LEU A 250 18.16 28.00 -20.23
C LEU A 250 19.14 28.32 -21.36
#